data_AF-A0A3V8I873-F1
#
_entry.id   AF-A0A3V8I873-F1
#
_cell.length_a   1.000
_cell.length_b   1.000
_cell.length_c   1.000
_cell.angle_alpha   90.00
_cell.angle_beta   90.00
_cell.angle_gamma   90.00
#
_symmetry.space_group_name_H-M   'P 1'
#
loop_
_entity.id
_entity.type
_entity.pdbx_description
1 polymer ?
#
loop_
_entity_poly.entity_id
_entity_poly.type
_entity_poly.pdbx_seq_one_letter_code
_entity_poly.pdbx_strand_id
1 'polypeptide(L)'
;MNEAWPEWVVNLGMIATFVGTLITFFVLYQTSKLSKLYNTKIGNEFITANIKQAYDKFNEKMKSIKRESLTNDDDGIKHEFWSLINECNGYALICKKEETDETMFSYIEKFRSATINLQGNLNIKDQLTYETVWSYYNNLAVLNEALRNLQSMRAKKV
;
A
#
# COMPACT_ATOMS: atom_id res chain seq x y z
N MET A 1 54.91 -26.06 -28.94
CA MET A 1 53.64 -26.34 -29.63
C MET A 1 52.59 -26.47 -28.55
N ASN A 2 51.50 -25.71 -28.63
CA ASN A 2 50.43 -25.79 -27.63
C ASN A 2 49.75 -27.16 -27.77
N GLU A 3 49.96 -28.04 -26.80
CA GLU A 3 49.23 -29.30 -26.72
C GLU A 3 47.75 -28.98 -26.49
N ALA A 4 46.91 -29.45 -27.42
CA ALA A 4 45.47 -29.37 -27.25
C ALA A 4 45.07 -30.17 -26.01
N TRP A 5 44.22 -29.58 -25.15
CA TRP A 5 43.73 -30.26 -23.97
C TRP A 5 43.04 -31.58 -24.33
N PRO A 6 43.20 -32.65 -23.54
CA PRO A 6 42.52 -33.90 -23.79
C PRO A 6 41.00 -33.72 -23.83
N GLU A 7 40.31 -34.40 -24.76
CA GLU A 7 38.86 -34.24 -24.99
C GLU A 7 38.01 -34.44 -23.74
N TRP A 8 38.43 -35.32 -22.82
CA TRP A 8 37.73 -35.55 -21.55
C TRP A 8 37.74 -34.32 -20.63
N VAL A 9 38.81 -33.52 -20.66
CA VAL A 9 38.92 -32.25 -19.92
C VAL A 9 37.98 -31.20 -20.52
N VAL A 10 37.91 -31.13 -21.85
CA VAL A 10 37.02 -30.21 -22.58
C VAL A 10 35.55 -30.57 -22.30
N ASN A 11 35.20 -31.86 -22.34
CA ASN A 11 33.85 -32.33 -22.04
C ASN A 11 33.43 -32.07 -20.58
N LEU A 12 34.33 -32.29 -19.61
CA LEU A 12 34.09 -31.92 -18.20
C LEU A 12 33.89 -30.40 -18.03
N GLY A 13 34.70 -29.59 -18.70
CA GLY A 13 34.57 -28.14 -18.69
C GLY A 13 33.23 -27.66 -19.24
N MET A 14 32.75 -28.27 -20.34
CA MET A 14 31.42 -27.96 -20.90
C MET A 14 30.29 -28.34 -19.94
N ILE A 15 30.35 -29.53 -19.32
CA ILE A 15 29.35 -29.96 -18.33
C ILE A 15 29.36 -29.04 -17.11
N ALA A 16 30.53 -28.71 -16.58
CA ALA A 16 30.68 -27.82 -15.44
C ALA A 16 30.11 -26.42 -15.74
N THR A 17 30.35 -25.89 -16.94
CA THR A 17 29.80 -24.61 -17.39
C THR A 17 28.28 -24.66 -17.49
N PHE A 18 27.73 -25.73 -18.05
CA PHE A 18 26.28 -25.92 -18.17
C PHE A 18 25.60 -26.00 -16.80
N VAL A 19 26.15 -26.81 -15.89
CA VAL A 19 25.66 -26.94 -14.51
C VAL A 19 25.78 -25.60 -13.77
N GLY A 20 26.92 -24.91 -13.87
CA GLY A 20 27.12 -23.59 -13.26
C GLY A 20 26.13 -22.55 -13.78
N THR A 21 25.82 -22.58 -15.07
CA THR A 21 24.82 -21.70 -15.69
C THR A 21 23.42 -21.99 -15.16
N LEU A 22 23.01 -23.26 -15.07
CA LEU A 22 21.72 -23.65 -14.50
C LEU A 22 21.57 -23.23 -13.03
N ILE A 23 22.60 -23.44 -12.22
CA ILE A 23 22.62 -23.01 -10.82
C ILE A 23 22.49 -21.48 -10.73
N THR A 24 23.20 -20.74 -11.59
CA THR A 24 23.12 -19.27 -11.63
C THR A 24 21.71 -18.79 -11.95
N PHE A 25 21.06 -19.35 -12.97
CA PHE A 25 19.67 -19.02 -13.29
C PHE A 25 18.71 -19.36 -12.16
N PHE A 26 18.91 -20.50 -11.49
CA PHE A 26 18.11 -20.90 -10.34
C PHE A 26 18.24 -19.92 -9.18
N VAL A 27 19.47 -19.50 -8.84
CA VAL A 27 19.73 -18.50 -7.80
C VAL A 27 19.12 -17.15 -8.16
N LEU A 28 19.25 -16.71 -9.41
CA LEU A 28 18.64 -15.46 -9.89
C LEU A 28 17.11 -15.52 -9.79
N TYR A 29 16.50 -16.65 -10.16
CA TYR A 29 15.07 -16.86 -10.05
C TYR A 29 14.59 -16.79 -8.58
N GLN A 30 15.29 -17.48 -7.67
CA GLN A 30 14.96 -17.42 -6.24
C GLN A 30 15.12 -16.00 -5.67
N THR A 31 16.21 -15.32 -6.01
CA THR A 31 16.49 -13.96 -5.54
C THR A 31 15.43 -12.97 -6.05
N SER A 32 15.04 -13.07 -7.32
CA SER A 32 13.97 -12.27 -7.90
C SER A 32 12.62 -12.50 -7.18
N LYS A 33 12.28 -13.77 -6.90
CA LYS A 33 11.07 -14.12 -6.16
C LYS A 33 11.08 -13.57 -4.73
N LEU A 34 12.20 -13.68 -4.03
CA LEU A 34 12.37 -13.13 -2.67
C LEU A 34 12.28 -11.60 -2.66
N SER A 35 12.93 -10.94 -3.62
CA SER A 35 12.86 -9.49 -3.79
C SER A 35 11.42 -9.02 -3.99
N LYS A 36 10.64 -9.70 -4.85
CA LYS A 36 9.22 -9.40 -5.04
C LYS A 36 8.40 -9.55 -3.76
N LEU A 37 8.58 -10.67 -3.03
CA LEU A 37 7.89 -10.90 -1.75
C LEU A 37 8.23 -9.84 -0.71
N TYR A 38 9.49 -9.46 -0.61
CA TYR A 38 9.96 -8.45 0.32
C TYR A 38 9.39 -7.07 -0.01
N ASN A 39 9.42 -6.67 -1.28
CA ASN A 39 8.85 -5.41 -1.73
C ASN A 39 7.35 -5.33 -1.49
N THR A 40 6.59 -6.40 -1.75
CA THR A 40 5.16 -6.46 -1.43
C THR A 40 4.92 -6.38 0.08
N LYS A 41 5.75 -7.02 0.90
CA LYS A 41 5.62 -6.94 2.37
C LYS A 41 5.85 -5.51 2.87
N ILE A 42 6.95 -4.88 2.47
CA ILE A 42 7.25 -3.48 2.82
C ILE A 42 6.14 -2.55 2.33
N GLY A 43 5.68 -2.72 1.09
CA GLY A 43 4.60 -1.91 0.53
C GLY A 43 3.32 -2.02 1.35
N ASN A 44 2.92 -3.24 1.73
CA ASN A 44 1.75 -3.46 2.59
C ASN A 44 1.92 -2.83 3.99
N GLU A 45 3.10 -2.95 4.60
CA GLU A 45 3.41 -2.36 5.90
C GLU A 45 3.38 -0.82 5.84
N PHE A 46 3.99 -0.24 4.80
CA PHE A 46 3.99 1.20 4.55
C PHE A 46 2.57 1.74 4.38
N ILE A 47 1.76 1.12 3.53
CA ILE A 47 0.36 1.55 3.30
C ILE A 47 -0.45 1.43 4.60
N THR A 48 -0.32 0.33 5.34
CA THR A 48 -1.07 0.14 6.58
C THR A 48 -0.67 1.16 7.65
N ALA A 49 0.64 1.43 7.80
CA ALA A 49 1.14 2.42 8.74
C ALA A 49 0.64 3.82 8.43
N ASN A 50 0.67 4.22 7.15
CA ASN A 50 0.22 5.54 6.71
C ASN A 50 -1.30 5.72 6.85
N ILE A 51 -2.09 4.70 6.50
CA ILE A 51 -3.55 4.74 6.70
C ILE A 51 -3.89 4.82 8.19
N LYS A 52 -3.19 4.07 9.05
CA LYS A 52 -3.36 4.16 10.50
C LYS A 52 -3.02 5.56 11.01
N GLN A 53 -1.89 6.13 10.60
CA GLN A 53 -1.48 7.47 11.00
C GLN A 53 -2.51 8.51 10.55
N ALA A 54 -3.00 8.40 9.31
CA ALA A 54 -3.99 9.32 8.80
C ALA A 54 -5.34 9.17 9.54
N TYR A 55 -5.75 7.94 9.87
CA TYR A 55 -6.90 7.68 10.74
C TYR A 55 -6.73 8.30 12.14
N ASP A 56 -5.56 8.13 12.77
CA ASP A 56 -5.30 8.67 14.10
C ASP A 56 -5.41 10.21 14.10
N LYS A 57 -4.80 10.89 13.11
CA LYS A 57 -4.96 12.34 12.89
C LYS A 57 -6.42 12.74 12.66
N PHE A 58 -7.12 12.00 11.80
CA PHE A 58 -8.53 12.27 11.47
C PHE A 58 -9.43 12.13 12.71
N ASN A 59 -9.22 11.07 13.50
CA ASN A 59 -9.96 10.79 14.72
C ASN A 59 -9.77 11.88 15.78
N GLU A 60 -8.54 12.37 15.98
CA GLU A 60 -8.28 13.50 16.89
C GLU A 60 -9.07 14.74 16.47
N LYS A 61 -9.09 15.06 15.18
CA LYS A 61 -9.82 16.21 14.65
C LYS A 61 -11.34 16.03 14.73
N MET A 62 -11.84 14.82 14.49
CA MET A 62 -13.26 14.51 14.63
C MET A 62 -13.77 14.60 16.07
N LYS A 63 -12.94 14.40 17.09
CA LYS A 63 -13.35 14.61 18.49
C LYS A 63 -13.61 16.07 18.82
N SER A 64 -12.92 16.99 18.16
CA SER A 64 -13.03 18.44 18.41
C SER A 64 -14.13 19.13 17.61
N ILE A 65 -14.70 18.48 16.60
CA ILE A 65 -15.61 19.12 15.65
C ILE A 65 -17.07 19.08 16.12
N LYS A 66 -17.79 20.20 15.95
CA LYS A 66 -19.26 20.24 16.09
C LYS A 66 -19.90 20.30 14.70
N ARG A 67 -21.17 19.90 14.61
CA ARG A 67 -21.91 19.90 13.34
C ARG A 67 -21.94 21.27 12.66
N GLU A 68 -21.99 22.32 13.46
CA GLU A 68 -22.04 23.73 13.04
C GLU A 68 -20.68 24.27 12.56
N SER A 69 -19.57 23.61 12.89
CA SER A 69 -18.20 24.06 12.61
C SER A 69 -17.80 23.98 11.13
N LEU A 70 -18.59 23.28 10.31
CA LEU A 70 -18.36 23.13 8.86
C LEU A 70 -19.30 24.00 8.03
N THR A 71 -20.07 24.90 8.65
CA THR A 71 -21.05 25.74 7.95
C THR A 71 -20.39 26.97 7.33
N ASN A 72 -19.52 27.65 8.09
CA ASN A 72 -18.73 28.80 7.65
C ASN A 72 -17.24 28.41 7.63
N ASP A 73 -16.49 28.79 6.60
CA ASP A 73 -15.03 28.51 6.49
C ASP A 73 -14.17 29.47 7.33
N ASP A 74 -14.74 30.05 8.41
CA ASP A 74 -14.11 31.14 9.18
C ASP A 74 -12.82 30.71 9.91
N ASP A 75 -12.66 29.41 10.21
CA ASP A 75 -11.53 28.86 10.98
C ASP A 75 -10.61 27.91 10.17
N GLY A 76 -10.78 27.81 8.85
CA GLY A 76 -9.96 26.92 8.02
C GLY A 76 -10.17 25.42 8.29
N ILE A 77 -11.17 25.05 9.09
CA ILE A 77 -11.51 23.66 9.44
C ILE A 77 -11.82 22.84 8.17
N LYS A 78 -12.52 23.42 7.18
CA LYS A 78 -12.78 22.73 5.90
C LYS A 78 -11.48 22.41 5.16
N HIS A 79 -10.52 23.35 5.17
CA HIS A 79 -9.22 23.13 4.54
C HIS A 79 -8.46 22.00 5.24
N GLU A 80 -8.51 21.93 6.58
CA GLU A 80 -7.85 20.88 7.34
C GLU A 80 -8.42 19.49 7.01
N PHE A 81 -9.74 19.33 7.02
CA PHE A 81 -10.36 18.06 6.64
C PHE A 81 -10.13 17.71 5.17
N TRP A 82 -10.20 18.69 4.27
CA TRP A 82 -9.87 18.49 2.87
C TRP A 82 -8.43 17.99 2.70
N SER A 83 -7.46 18.56 3.42
CA SER A 83 -6.06 18.12 3.39
C SER A 83 -5.91 16.69 3.90
N LEU A 84 -6.59 16.35 5.00
CA LEU A 84 -6.55 14.99 5.56
C LEU A 84 -7.18 13.95 4.63
N ILE A 85 -8.30 14.30 3.98
CA ILE A 85 -8.94 13.46 2.96
C ILE A 85 -8.00 13.23 1.79
N ASN A 86 -7.34 14.28 1.30
CA ASN A 86 -6.38 14.16 0.21
C ASN A 86 -5.15 13.32 0.57
N GLU A 87 -4.61 13.49 1.79
CA GLU A 87 -3.50 12.69 2.30
C GLU A 87 -3.89 11.20 2.33
N CYS A 88 -5.04 10.87 2.94
CA CYS A 88 -5.58 9.51 2.99
C CYS A 88 -5.81 8.90 1.60
N ASN A 89 -6.45 9.66 0.70
CA ASN A 89 -6.72 9.22 -0.66
C ASN A 89 -5.42 9.03 -1.45
N GLY A 90 -4.41 9.87 -1.22
CA GLY A 90 -3.07 9.71 -1.79
C GLY A 90 -2.45 8.36 -1.42
N TYR A 91 -2.51 7.98 -0.15
CA TYR A 91 -2.04 6.65 0.29
C TYR A 91 -2.83 5.51 -0.34
N ALA A 92 -4.16 5.63 -0.43
CA ALA A 92 -5.01 4.64 -1.07
C ALA A 92 -4.78 4.51 -2.58
N LEU A 93 -4.37 5.59 -3.26
CA LEU A 93 -4.07 5.60 -4.70
C LEU A 93 -2.75 4.91 -5.05
N ILE A 94 -1.76 4.97 -4.16
CA ILE A 94 -0.47 4.29 -4.34
C ILE A 94 -0.63 2.75 -4.34
N CYS A 95 -1.69 2.24 -3.73
CA CYS A 95 -2.02 0.82 -3.70
C CYS A 95 -2.41 0.30 -5.10
N LYS A 96 -1.47 -0.40 -5.75
CA LYS A 96 -1.71 -1.10 -7.03
C LYS A 96 -1.99 -2.58 -6.81
N LYS A 97 -2.89 -3.14 -7.64
CA LYS A 97 -3.31 -4.55 -7.58
C LYS A 97 -2.15 -5.53 -7.73
N GLU A 98 -1.18 -5.22 -8.58
CA GLU A 98 -0.05 -6.09 -8.91
C GLU A 98 1.04 -6.12 -7.84
N GLU A 99 1.10 -5.08 -7.00
CA GLU A 99 2.16 -4.83 -6.03
C GLU A 99 1.70 -5.08 -4.59
N THR A 100 0.38 -5.19 -4.37
CA THR A 100 -0.27 -5.30 -3.05
C THR A 100 -0.88 -6.68 -2.89
N ASP A 101 -0.98 -7.15 -1.64
CA ASP A 101 -1.78 -8.34 -1.33
C ASP A 101 -3.24 -8.18 -1.77
N GLU A 102 -3.81 -9.24 -2.36
CA GLU A 102 -5.15 -9.22 -2.95
C GLU A 102 -6.24 -8.83 -1.94
N THR A 103 -6.15 -9.31 -0.70
CA THR A 103 -7.14 -9.04 0.34
C THR A 103 -7.02 -7.58 0.79
N MET A 104 -5.80 -7.09 0.97
CA MET A 104 -5.52 -5.71 1.30
C MET A 104 -5.99 -4.76 0.18
N PHE A 105 -5.68 -5.08 -1.07
CA PHE A 105 -6.14 -4.33 -2.24
C PHE A 105 -7.67 -4.27 -2.27
N SER A 106 -8.38 -5.38 -2.01
CA SER A 106 -9.85 -5.40 -1.97
C SER A 106 -10.43 -4.44 -0.93
N TYR A 107 -9.86 -4.35 0.26
CA TYR A 107 -10.32 -3.39 1.27
C TYR A 107 -10.08 -1.94 0.85
N ILE A 108 -8.91 -1.66 0.27
CA ILE A 108 -8.56 -0.32 -0.21
C ILE A 108 -9.44 0.07 -1.40
N GLU A 109 -9.70 -0.84 -2.32
CA GLU A 109 -10.60 -0.63 -3.46
C GLU A 109 -12.03 -0.34 -2.99
N LYS A 110 -12.56 -1.11 -2.04
CA LYS A 110 -13.87 -0.83 -1.42
C LYS A 110 -13.94 0.56 -0.80
N PHE A 111 -12.91 0.93 -0.04
CA PHE A 111 -12.80 2.28 0.53
C PHE A 111 -12.78 3.34 -0.57
N ARG A 112 -12.02 3.10 -1.65
CA ARG A 112 -11.93 4.05 -2.75
C ARG A 112 -13.28 4.25 -3.45
N SER A 113 -14.00 3.17 -3.72
CA SER A 113 -15.33 3.25 -4.31
C SER A 113 -16.33 3.96 -3.39
N ALA A 114 -16.28 3.70 -2.08
CA ALA A 114 -17.16 4.34 -1.10
C ALA A 114 -16.88 5.85 -0.94
N THR A 115 -15.66 6.29 -1.22
CA THR A 115 -15.22 7.69 -1.06
C THR A 115 -15.01 8.42 -2.38
N ILE A 116 -15.45 7.85 -3.51
CA ILE A 116 -15.16 8.36 -4.86
C ILE A 116 -15.61 9.81 -5.07
N ASN A 117 -16.75 10.21 -4.47
CA ASN A 117 -17.26 11.58 -4.57
C ASN A 117 -16.42 12.61 -3.81
N LEU A 118 -15.51 12.13 -2.94
CA LEU A 118 -14.55 12.92 -2.18
C LEU A 118 -13.12 12.73 -2.72
N GLN A 119 -12.96 12.05 -3.87
CA GLN A 119 -11.71 11.88 -4.58
C GLN A 119 -11.66 12.82 -5.79
N GLY A 120 -10.66 13.69 -5.86
CA GLY A 120 -10.22 14.30 -7.12
C GLY A 120 -10.95 15.54 -7.63
N ASN A 121 -11.95 16.09 -6.96
CA ASN A 121 -12.54 17.37 -7.38
C ASN A 121 -11.84 18.58 -6.73
N LEU A 122 -11.31 19.47 -7.57
CA LEU A 122 -10.59 20.70 -7.22
C LEU A 122 -11.38 21.68 -6.33
N ASN A 123 -12.70 21.48 -6.16
CA ASN A 123 -13.59 22.30 -5.32
C ASN A 123 -14.34 21.53 -4.21
N ILE A 124 -13.88 20.32 -3.82
CA ILE A 124 -14.52 19.57 -2.71
C ILE A 124 -14.53 20.39 -1.41
N LYS A 125 -13.52 21.24 -1.18
CA LYS A 125 -13.40 22.07 0.01
C LYS A 125 -14.70 22.83 0.32
N ASP A 126 -15.31 23.45 -0.69
CA ASP A 126 -16.51 24.27 -0.51
C ASP A 126 -17.78 23.43 -0.28
N GLN A 127 -17.74 22.16 -0.69
CA GLN A 127 -18.83 21.19 -0.57
C GLN A 127 -18.70 20.26 0.65
N LEU A 128 -17.65 20.41 1.46
CA LEU A 128 -17.50 19.65 2.70
C LEU A 128 -18.56 20.08 3.72
N THR A 129 -19.37 19.10 4.12
CA THR A 129 -20.35 19.22 5.18
C THR A 129 -19.97 18.26 6.30
N TYR A 130 -20.52 18.45 7.49
CA TYR A 130 -20.30 17.51 8.59
C TYR A 130 -20.64 16.07 8.20
N GLU A 131 -21.74 15.86 7.48
CA GLU A 131 -22.16 14.52 7.06
C GLU A 131 -21.18 13.86 6.09
N THR A 132 -20.60 14.63 5.17
CA THR A 132 -19.61 14.08 4.22
C THR A 132 -18.30 13.73 4.93
N VAL A 133 -17.84 14.59 5.85
CA VAL A 133 -16.65 14.32 6.68
C VAL A 133 -16.87 13.13 7.62
N TRP A 134 -18.04 13.05 8.27
CA TRP A 134 -18.40 11.94 9.14
C TRP A 134 -18.51 10.61 8.38
N SER A 135 -19.13 10.62 7.20
CA SER A 135 -19.21 9.46 6.32
C SER A 135 -17.82 8.99 5.88
N TYR A 136 -16.94 9.92 5.50
CA TYR A 136 -15.56 9.60 5.16
C TYR A 136 -14.81 8.96 6.35
N TYR A 137 -14.94 9.55 7.54
CA TYR A 137 -14.35 9.03 8.77
C TYR A 137 -14.82 7.59 9.06
N ASN A 138 -16.11 7.29 8.92
CA ASN A 138 -16.62 5.93 9.14
C ASN A 138 -16.02 4.92 8.14
N ASN A 139 -15.94 5.29 6.86
CA ASN A 139 -15.28 4.45 5.86
C ASN A 139 -13.80 4.23 6.16
N LEU A 140 -13.10 5.28 6.63
CA LEU A 140 -11.69 5.20 7.03
C LEU A 140 -11.51 4.32 8.29
N ALA A 141 -12.42 4.40 9.25
CA ALA A 141 -12.41 3.55 10.44
C ALA A 141 -12.55 2.07 10.08
N VAL A 142 -13.49 1.73 9.20
CA VAL A 142 -13.68 0.36 8.67
C VAL A 142 -12.42 -0.13 7.96
N LEU A 143 -11.80 0.72 7.13
CA LEU A 143 -10.56 0.38 6.45
C LEU A 143 -9.42 0.12 7.45
N ASN A 144 -9.21 1.04 8.39
CA ASN A 144 -8.16 0.92 9.40
C ASN A 144 -8.31 -0.37 10.23
N GLU A 145 -9.54 -0.69 10.65
CA GLU A 145 -9.82 -1.93 11.36
C GLU A 145 -9.54 -3.17 10.51
N ALA A 146 -9.98 -3.19 9.24
CA ALA A 146 -9.72 -4.29 8.32
C ALA A 146 -8.21 -4.53 8.12
N LEU A 147 -7.42 -3.46 7.93
CA LEU A 147 -5.97 -3.55 7.77
C LEU A 147 -5.28 -4.01 9.06
N ARG A 148 -5.72 -3.51 10.22
CA ARG A 148 -5.23 -3.97 11.53
C ARG A 148 -5.51 -5.46 11.74
N ASN A 149 -6.71 -5.92 11.36
CA ASN A 149 -7.07 -7.33 11.44
C ASN A 149 -6.20 -8.18 10.52
N LEU A 150 -5.94 -7.74 9.29
CA LEU A 150 -5.00 -8.40 8.37
C LEU A 150 -3.58 -8.49 8.96
N GLN A 151 -3.06 -7.41 9.55
CA GLN A 151 -1.75 -7.43 10.20
C GLN A 151 -1.71 -8.42 11.37
N SER A 152 -2.74 -8.43 12.23
CA SER A 152 -2.79 -9.36 13.37
C SER A 152 -2.89 -10.83 12.93
N MET A 153 -3.65 -11.12 11.86
CA MET A 153 -3.72 -12.46 11.28
C MET A 153 -2.39 -12.90 10.69
N ARG A 154 -1.65 -11.99 10.05
CA ARG A 154 -0.30 -12.27 9.53
C ARG A 154 0.70 -12.52 10.66
N ALA A 155 0.64 -11.74 11.74
CA ALA A 155 1.51 -11.92 12.90
C ALA A 155 1.31 -13.29 13.59
N LYS A 156 0.09 -13.85 13.56
CA LYS A 156 -0.22 -15.19 14.10
C LYS A 156 0.21 -16.35 13.20
N LYS A 157 0.54 -16.10 11.92
CA LYS A 157 0.98 -17.12 10.96
C LYS A 157 2.50 -17.32 10.95
N VAL A 158 3.25 -16.42 11.61
CA VAL A 158 4.71 -16.52 11.83
C VAL A 158 4.95 -17.32 13.10
#